data_AF-A0AAN1L8K0-F1
#
_entry.id   AF-A0AAN1L8K0-F1
#
_cell.length_a   1.000
_cell.length_b   1.000
_cell.length_c   1.000
_cell.angle_alpha   90.00
_cell.angle_beta   90.00
_cell.angle_gamma   90.00
#
_symmetry.space_group_name_H-M   'P 1'
#
loop_
_entity.id
_entity.type
_entity.pdbx_description
1 polymer ?
#
loop_
_entity_poly.entity_id
_entity_poly.type
_entity_poly.pdbx_seq_one_letter_code
_entity_poly.pdbx_strand_id
1 'polypeptide(L)'
;MLKHLAPAAIALLLAIGVAPRAAQAICNVDYRVQPGDTLFSIAETHYNDRSRWTLIYYSNQHVLEGPSVIPGKTLHIPCAQQATTPDATPLRKDDAEMKLLTGGGFAPFTDQTLPGQGMVTELVNAALELTPAPVSYSITWEKDWSKHLFPMLDEKQFDMGFPWLKPDCAANPTDERCVNFHFSEPLMTIPIMVFVRADAAFAFDSDADMLGKTLCRPEGYYTHDLDRGDRRWLREGKLTLVQAADPGACFRKLMAREVDGVSLNLFLGANTLIAEGLRDQVIPLERPLSEEGLHVVISKRHWRGTSHLYRINAGLKALKVDGRFQDIVSRHLELFWAQLQ
;
A
#
# COMPACT_ATOMS: atom_id res chain seq x y z
N MET A 1 -84.66 20.70 -8.56
CA MET A 1 -84.06 21.16 -7.30
C MET A 1 -83.18 20.04 -6.75
N LEU A 2 -81.98 20.41 -6.30
CA LEU A 2 -80.76 19.62 -6.21
C LEU A 2 -80.82 18.36 -5.33
N LYS A 3 -80.21 17.27 -5.82
CA LYS A 3 -79.82 16.08 -5.05
C LYS A 3 -78.51 16.37 -4.30
N HIS A 4 -78.48 16.15 -2.99
CA HIS A 4 -77.28 16.25 -2.16
C HIS A 4 -76.40 15.00 -2.35
N LEU A 5 -75.19 15.19 -2.86
CA LEU A 5 -74.08 14.23 -2.85
C LEU A 5 -73.14 14.59 -1.70
N ALA A 6 -72.92 13.65 -0.78
CA ALA A 6 -71.92 13.75 0.28
C ALA A 6 -70.51 13.40 -0.27
N PRO A 7 -69.43 14.08 0.15
CA PRO A 7 -68.08 13.70 -0.24
C PRO A 7 -67.55 12.61 0.72
N ALA A 8 -67.10 11.49 0.16
CA ALA A 8 -66.35 10.48 0.89
C ALA A 8 -64.91 10.98 1.10
N ALA A 9 -64.48 11.07 2.36
CA ALA A 9 -63.11 11.40 2.73
C ALA A 9 -62.20 10.19 2.50
N ILE A 10 -61.26 10.31 1.55
CA ILE A 10 -60.18 9.33 1.34
C ILE A 10 -59.08 9.64 2.36
N ALA A 11 -58.93 8.76 3.36
CA ALA A 11 -57.79 8.80 4.28
C ALA A 11 -56.54 8.26 3.56
N LEU A 12 -55.63 9.16 3.20
CA LEU A 12 -54.32 8.81 2.65
C LEU A 12 -53.42 8.34 3.80
N LEU A 13 -53.27 7.02 3.97
CA LEU A 13 -52.24 6.44 4.85
C LEU A 13 -50.86 6.72 4.24
N LEU A 14 -50.14 7.72 4.77
CA LEU A 14 -48.71 7.85 4.52
C LEU A 14 -48.00 6.66 5.16
N ALA A 15 -47.61 5.69 4.34
CA ALA A 15 -46.60 4.71 4.71
C ALA A 15 -45.27 5.47 4.88
N ILE A 16 -44.90 5.75 6.13
CA ILE A 16 -43.55 6.23 6.47
C ILE A 16 -42.63 5.04 6.24
N GLY A 17 -42.07 4.95 5.04
CA GLY A 17 -41.00 4.02 4.74
C GLY A 17 -39.80 4.37 5.61
N VAL A 18 -39.51 3.53 6.61
CA VAL A 18 -38.23 3.56 7.30
C VAL A 18 -37.21 3.06 6.27
N ALA A 19 -36.61 3.98 5.52
CA ALA A 19 -35.44 3.64 4.72
C ALA A 19 -34.38 3.06 5.68
N PRO A 20 -33.72 1.94 5.34
CA PRO A 20 -32.62 1.45 6.15
C PRO A 20 -31.58 2.57 6.23
N ARG A 21 -31.35 3.08 7.44
CA ARG A 21 -30.16 3.90 7.69
C ARG A 21 -28.98 3.02 7.32
N ALA A 22 -28.22 3.41 6.30
CA ALA A 22 -26.88 2.89 6.11
C ALA A 22 -26.17 3.01 7.47
N ALA A 23 -25.76 1.89 8.04
CA ALA A 23 -25.02 1.88 9.29
C ALA A 23 -23.78 2.77 9.07
N GLN A 24 -23.74 3.91 9.77
CA GLN A 24 -22.57 4.78 9.69
C GLN A 24 -21.39 3.99 10.26
N ALA A 25 -20.29 3.93 9.50
CA ALA A 25 -19.05 3.35 9.96
C ALA A 25 -18.67 3.93 11.34
N ILE A 26 -18.37 3.06 12.30
CA ILE A 26 -17.92 3.48 13.63
C ILE A 26 -16.42 3.75 13.52
N CYS A 27 -16.05 5.02 13.38
CA CYS A 27 -14.66 5.44 13.16
C CYS A 27 -14.28 6.63 14.05
N ASN A 28 -12.99 6.98 14.03
CA ASN A 28 -12.32 7.86 15.00
C ASN A 28 -12.55 7.40 16.44
N VAL A 29 -12.44 6.08 16.66
CA VAL A 29 -12.61 5.45 17.97
C VAL A 29 -11.37 4.64 18.33
N ASP A 30 -11.12 4.51 19.63
CA ASP A 30 -10.13 3.58 20.14
C ASP A 30 -10.78 2.21 20.35
N TYR A 31 -10.21 1.18 19.74
CA TYR A 31 -10.69 -0.18 19.78
C TYR A 31 -9.71 -1.08 20.54
N ARG A 32 -10.19 -1.81 21.54
CA ARG A 32 -9.37 -2.79 22.25
C ARG A 32 -9.48 -4.15 21.56
N VAL A 33 -8.35 -4.63 21.05
CA VAL A 33 -8.26 -5.90 20.31
C VAL A 33 -8.71 -7.07 21.19
N GLN A 34 -9.61 -7.89 20.66
CA GLN A 34 -10.10 -9.11 21.29
C GLN A 34 -9.32 -10.34 20.80
N PRO A 35 -9.31 -11.44 21.58
CA PRO A 35 -8.77 -12.72 21.09
C PRO A 35 -9.48 -13.18 19.82
N GLY A 36 -8.70 -13.48 18.77
CA GLY A 36 -9.22 -13.93 17.47
C GLY A 36 -9.47 -12.80 16.47
N ASP A 37 -9.32 -11.54 16.86
CA ASP A 37 -9.40 -10.42 15.92
C ASP A 37 -8.27 -10.45 14.90
N THR A 38 -8.60 -9.99 13.70
CA THR A 38 -7.67 -9.60 12.65
C THR A 38 -8.00 -8.21 12.13
N LEU A 39 -7.05 -7.54 11.46
CA LEU A 39 -7.30 -6.24 10.85
C LEU A 39 -8.51 -6.27 9.89
N PHE A 40 -8.75 -7.40 9.23
CA PHE A 40 -9.88 -7.62 8.32
C PHE A 40 -11.21 -7.70 9.08
N SER A 41 -11.27 -8.50 10.15
CA SER A 41 -12.49 -8.61 10.97
C SER A 41 -12.86 -7.29 11.68
N ILE A 42 -11.86 -6.52 12.10
CA ILE A 42 -12.06 -5.20 12.70
C ILE A 42 -12.57 -4.22 11.63
N ALA A 43 -11.99 -4.24 10.43
CA ALA A 43 -12.47 -3.42 9.31
C ALA A 43 -13.90 -3.76 8.91
N GLU A 44 -14.29 -5.04 8.91
CA GLU A 44 -15.67 -5.44 8.67
C GLU A 44 -16.60 -4.90 9.75
N THR A 45 -16.20 -4.99 11.02
CA THR A 45 -16.99 -4.50 12.15
C THR A 45 -17.19 -2.99 12.10
N HIS A 46 -16.13 -2.24 11.78
CA HIS A 46 -16.12 -0.78 11.89
C HIS A 46 -16.50 -0.07 10.59
N TYR A 47 -16.18 -0.63 9.43
CA TYR A 47 -16.42 -0.03 8.13
C TYR A 47 -17.45 -0.78 7.28
N ASN A 48 -17.92 -1.94 7.73
CA ASN A 48 -18.75 -2.84 6.91
C ASN A 48 -18.07 -3.20 5.57
N ASP A 49 -16.73 -3.24 5.58
CA ASP A 49 -15.90 -3.49 4.40
C ASP A 49 -14.52 -4.02 4.82
N ARG A 50 -14.31 -5.32 4.63
CA ARG A 50 -13.06 -6.02 4.94
C ARG A 50 -11.86 -5.45 4.19
N SER A 51 -12.05 -4.89 3.00
CA SER A 51 -10.96 -4.39 2.15
C SER A 51 -10.27 -3.16 2.75
N ARG A 52 -10.95 -2.46 3.67
CA ARG A 52 -10.47 -1.24 4.35
C ARG A 52 -9.53 -1.50 5.52
N TRP A 53 -9.12 -2.75 5.76
CA TRP A 53 -8.17 -3.12 6.81
C TRP A 53 -6.86 -2.33 6.77
N THR A 54 -6.44 -1.89 5.58
CA THR A 54 -5.23 -1.08 5.39
C THR A 54 -5.28 0.27 6.12
N LEU A 55 -6.47 0.89 6.26
CA LEU A 55 -6.60 2.14 7.02
C LEU A 55 -6.19 1.95 8.49
N ILE A 56 -6.61 0.82 9.07
CA ILE A 56 -6.26 0.43 10.43
C ILE A 56 -4.77 0.09 10.48
N TYR A 57 -4.27 -0.70 9.53
CA TYR A 57 -2.86 -1.08 9.46
C TYR A 57 -1.92 0.15 9.52
N TYR A 58 -2.07 1.09 8.58
CA TYR A 58 -1.14 2.23 8.48
C TYR A 58 -1.27 3.22 9.64
N SER A 59 -2.44 3.33 10.27
CA SER A 59 -2.64 4.20 11.43
C SER A 59 -2.05 3.60 12.72
N ASN A 60 -1.81 2.29 12.76
CA ASN A 60 -1.47 1.56 13.97
C ASN A 60 -0.15 0.80 13.93
N GLN A 61 0.69 0.97 12.90
CA GLN A 61 1.94 0.20 12.77
C GLN A 61 2.85 0.22 14.01
N HIS A 62 2.76 1.25 14.85
CA HIS A 62 3.51 1.39 16.10
C HIS A 62 3.04 0.48 17.25
N VAL A 63 1.85 -0.13 17.17
CA VAL A 63 1.28 -1.05 18.17
C VAL A 63 1.06 -2.47 17.65
N LEU A 64 1.28 -2.71 16.36
CA LEU A 64 1.16 -4.03 15.72
C LEU A 64 2.45 -4.85 15.90
N GLU A 65 2.32 -6.18 15.80
CA GLU A 65 3.45 -7.10 15.65
C GLU A 65 3.55 -7.51 14.18
N GLY A 66 4.42 -6.82 13.44
CA GLY A 66 4.37 -6.87 11.97
C GLY A 66 2.98 -6.46 11.48
N PRO A 67 2.30 -7.28 10.66
CA PRO A 67 0.95 -6.99 10.20
C PRO A 67 -0.16 -7.52 11.10
N SER A 68 0.16 -8.11 12.26
CA SER A 68 -0.81 -8.77 13.13
C SER A 68 -1.22 -7.89 14.32
N VAL A 69 -2.50 -7.98 14.69
CA VAL A 69 -3.03 -7.34 15.90
C VAL A 69 -2.66 -8.17 17.14
N ILE A 70 -2.49 -7.49 18.27
CA ILE A 70 -2.13 -8.11 19.54
C ILE A 70 -3.33 -7.98 20.50
N PRO A 71 -3.95 -9.09 20.95
CA PRO A 71 -5.04 -9.05 21.91
C PRO A 71 -4.73 -8.18 23.14
N GLY A 72 -5.67 -7.33 23.51
CA GLY A 72 -5.57 -6.42 24.64
C GLY A 72 -4.90 -5.07 24.34
N LYS A 73 -4.19 -4.91 23.20
CA LYS A 73 -3.72 -3.60 22.73
C LYS A 73 -4.88 -2.74 22.24
N THR A 74 -4.68 -1.43 22.24
CA THR A 74 -5.64 -0.46 21.71
C THR A 74 -5.18 -0.01 20.33
N LEU A 75 -6.08 -0.07 19.34
CA LEU A 75 -5.90 0.47 18.01
C LEU A 75 -6.76 1.72 17.84
N HIS A 76 -6.25 2.72 17.14
CA HIS A 76 -7.06 3.82 16.64
C HIS A 76 -7.73 3.40 15.32
N ILE A 77 -9.06 3.47 15.25
CA ILE A 77 -9.83 3.17 14.04
C ILE A 77 -10.11 4.50 13.33
N PRO A 78 -9.35 4.89 12.29
CA PRO A 78 -9.54 6.18 11.64
C PRO A 78 -10.83 6.21 10.81
N CYS A 79 -11.41 7.39 10.62
CA CYS A 79 -12.40 7.57 9.57
C CYS A 79 -11.73 7.63 8.19
N ALA A 80 -12.39 7.01 7.21
CA ALA A 80 -12.10 7.24 5.80
C ALA A 80 -12.18 8.74 5.48
N GLN A 81 -11.05 9.37 5.17
CA GLN A 81 -11.04 10.76 4.73
C GLN A 81 -11.62 10.90 3.32
N GLN A 82 -12.68 11.71 3.20
CA GLN A 82 -13.29 12.05 1.92
C GLN A 82 -12.58 13.18 1.19
N ALA A 83 -11.55 13.78 1.78
CA ALA A 83 -10.77 14.81 1.12
C ALA A 83 -10.12 14.20 -0.12
N THR A 84 -10.34 14.77 -1.30
CA THR A 84 -9.72 14.31 -2.56
C THR A 84 -8.61 15.24 -3.04
N THR A 85 -8.51 16.43 -2.45
CA THR A 85 -7.53 17.45 -2.81
C THR A 85 -6.17 17.12 -2.18
N PRO A 86 -5.11 16.97 -2.99
CA PRO A 86 -3.75 16.82 -2.49
C PRO A 86 -3.24 18.09 -1.81
N ASP A 87 -2.20 17.94 -1.00
CA ASP A 87 -1.46 19.04 -0.40
C ASP A 87 -0.87 19.96 -1.49
N ALA A 88 -0.85 21.26 -1.20
CA ALA A 88 -0.10 22.21 -2.01
C ALA A 88 1.40 21.90 -1.93
N THR A 89 2.14 22.17 -3.01
CA THR A 89 3.58 21.87 -3.09
C THR A 89 4.40 23.15 -3.34
N PRO A 90 4.40 24.13 -2.42
CA PRO A 90 4.99 25.46 -2.63
C PRO A 90 6.50 25.46 -2.91
N LEU A 91 7.21 24.40 -2.52
CA LEU A 91 8.65 24.25 -2.75
C LEU A 91 8.98 23.62 -4.10
N ARG A 92 8.01 23.04 -4.80
CA ARG A 92 8.26 22.43 -6.09
C ARG A 92 8.38 23.50 -7.18
N LYS A 93 9.53 23.54 -7.86
CA LYS A 93 9.83 24.47 -8.95
C LYS A 93 10.61 23.73 -10.05
N ASP A 94 10.35 24.06 -11.31
CA ASP A 94 10.97 23.35 -12.45
C ASP A 94 12.49 23.58 -12.55
N ASP A 95 12.97 24.75 -12.13
CA ASP A 95 14.38 25.19 -12.21
C ASP A 95 15.14 25.03 -10.89
N ALA A 96 14.61 24.26 -9.94
CA ALA A 96 15.21 24.10 -8.63
C ALA A 96 16.57 23.36 -8.67
N GLU A 97 17.47 23.75 -7.77
CA GLU A 97 18.79 23.12 -7.63
C GLU A 97 18.71 21.64 -7.23
N MET A 98 17.79 21.28 -6.33
CA MET A 98 17.59 19.89 -5.91
C MET A 98 16.71 19.17 -6.93
N LYS A 99 17.22 18.09 -7.53
CA LYS A 99 16.57 17.34 -8.60
C LYS A 99 16.20 15.94 -8.12
N LEU A 100 14.90 15.65 -8.13
CA LEU A 100 14.37 14.34 -7.84
C LEU A 100 14.04 13.58 -9.12
N LEU A 101 14.20 12.27 -9.08
CA LEU A 101 13.86 11.35 -10.17
C LEU A 101 12.76 10.37 -9.73
N THR A 102 11.72 10.23 -10.54
CA THR A 102 10.70 9.19 -10.36
C THR A 102 10.13 8.76 -11.71
N GLY A 103 9.19 7.83 -11.71
CA GLY A 103 8.53 7.27 -12.88
C GLY A 103 7.04 7.04 -12.61
N GLY A 104 6.26 6.98 -13.69
CA GLY A 104 4.83 6.62 -13.64
C GLY A 104 4.61 5.11 -13.72
N GLY A 105 3.34 4.72 -13.81
CA GLY A 105 2.93 3.32 -13.95
C GLY A 105 3.04 2.49 -12.67
N PHE A 106 3.18 3.14 -11.51
CA PHE A 106 3.29 2.46 -10.21
C PHE A 106 2.20 2.92 -9.24
N ALA A 107 0.95 2.91 -9.71
CA ALA A 107 -0.21 3.25 -8.90
C ALA A 107 -0.40 2.26 -7.72
N PRO A 108 -0.84 2.73 -6.54
CA PRO A 108 -1.23 4.11 -6.21
C PRO A 108 -0.06 5.02 -5.74
N PHE A 109 1.19 4.57 -5.87
CA PHE A 109 2.35 5.22 -5.27
C PHE A 109 2.88 6.38 -6.09
N THR A 110 3.12 6.18 -7.39
CA THR A 110 3.61 7.22 -8.30
C THR A 110 3.00 7.08 -9.69
N ASP A 111 2.38 8.17 -10.14
CA ASP A 111 1.97 8.39 -11.53
C ASP A 111 1.56 9.86 -11.72
N GLN A 112 1.88 10.45 -12.87
CA GLN A 112 1.56 11.85 -13.17
C GLN A 112 0.05 12.14 -13.18
N THR A 113 -0.78 11.12 -13.43
CA THR A 113 -2.24 11.24 -13.54
C THR A 113 -2.97 11.08 -12.20
N LEU A 114 -2.30 10.55 -11.18
CA LEU A 114 -2.91 10.37 -9.86
C LEU A 114 -3.06 11.70 -9.12
N PRO A 115 -4.08 11.85 -8.25
CA PRO A 115 -4.11 12.93 -7.27
C PRO A 115 -2.78 12.99 -6.51
N GLY A 116 -2.20 14.18 -6.35
CA GLY A 116 -0.90 14.36 -5.67
C GLY A 116 0.28 13.73 -6.41
N GLN A 117 0.04 13.25 -7.63
CA GLN A 117 0.94 12.41 -8.43
C GLN A 117 1.31 11.08 -7.74
N GLY A 118 0.38 10.59 -6.90
CA GLY A 118 0.50 9.33 -6.16
C GLY A 118 0.93 9.52 -4.71
N MET A 119 0.62 8.51 -3.89
CA MET A 119 0.79 8.54 -2.43
C MET A 119 2.23 8.84 -2.04
N VAL A 120 3.20 8.16 -2.66
CA VAL A 120 4.61 8.33 -2.31
C VAL A 120 5.12 9.69 -2.77
N THR A 121 4.72 10.16 -3.96
CA THR A 121 5.12 11.49 -4.43
C THR A 121 4.70 12.56 -3.44
N GLU A 122 3.48 12.46 -2.93
CA GLU A 122 2.97 13.42 -1.96
C GLU A 122 3.67 13.33 -0.60
N LEU A 123 3.96 12.11 -0.11
CA LEU A 123 4.77 11.91 1.09
C LEU A 123 6.18 12.51 0.97
N VAL A 124 6.82 12.38 -0.21
CA VAL A 124 8.14 12.98 -0.47
C VAL A 124 8.05 14.50 -0.45
N ASN A 125 7.05 15.08 -1.11
CA ASN A 125 6.84 16.53 -1.11
C ASN A 125 6.67 17.06 0.32
N ALA A 126 5.76 16.44 1.08
CA ALA A 126 5.48 16.81 2.45
C ALA A 126 6.68 16.65 3.38
N ALA A 127 7.48 15.59 3.20
CA ALA A 127 8.70 15.39 3.97
C ALA A 127 9.76 16.48 3.66
N LEU A 128 9.92 16.87 2.38
CA LEU A 128 10.88 17.92 2.00
C LEU A 128 10.48 19.31 2.52
N GLU A 129 9.19 19.57 2.71
CA GLU A 129 8.71 20.81 3.34
C GLU A 129 9.03 20.88 4.83
N LEU A 130 8.97 19.75 5.53
CA LEU A 130 9.23 19.66 6.96
C LEU A 130 10.70 19.40 7.30
N THR A 131 11.58 19.36 6.31
CA THR A 131 13.02 19.18 6.53
C THR A 131 13.66 20.45 7.14
N PRO A 132 14.71 20.34 7.97
CA PRO A 132 15.46 21.51 8.43
C PRO A 132 16.02 22.32 7.26
N ALA A 133 15.75 23.63 7.26
CA ALA A 133 16.10 24.56 6.18
C ALA A 133 15.63 24.05 4.80
N PRO A 134 14.31 24.02 4.56
CA PRO A 134 13.75 23.48 3.33
C PRO A 134 14.21 24.28 2.11
N VAL A 135 14.41 23.59 0.99
CA VAL A 135 14.84 24.18 -0.28
C VAL A 135 13.86 23.79 -1.37
N SER A 136 13.81 24.57 -2.44
CA SER A 136 13.03 24.19 -3.61
C SER A 136 13.62 22.95 -4.28
N TYR A 137 12.75 22.16 -4.92
CA TYR A 137 13.14 20.96 -5.66
C TYR A 137 12.32 20.80 -6.94
N SER A 138 12.85 20.05 -7.89
CA SER A 138 12.17 19.65 -9.13
C SER A 138 11.97 18.14 -9.14
N ILE A 139 10.96 17.67 -9.89
CA ILE A 139 10.72 16.23 -10.11
C ILE A 139 10.75 15.97 -11.61
N THR A 140 11.70 15.15 -12.05
CA THR A 140 11.74 14.62 -13.41
C THR A 140 11.13 13.23 -13.45
N TRP A 141 10.34 12.99 -14.50
CA TRP A 141 9.65 11.74 -14.74
C TRP A 141 10.34 10.97 -15.87
N GLU A 142 10.97 9.85 -15.52
CA GLU A 142 11.55 8.90 -16.48
C GLU A 142 10.70 7.64 -16.51
N LYS A 143 10.21 7.29 -17.69
CA LYS A 143 9.33 6.12 -17.91
C LYS A 143 10.12 4.82 -17.87
N ASP A 144 11.38 4.86 -18.24
CA ASP A 144 12.28 3.71 -18.22
C ASP A 144 12.93 3.56 -16.83
N TRP A 145 12.24 2.84 -15.95
CA TRP A 145 12.71 2.55 -14.59
C TRP A 145 14.10 1.90 -14.54
N SER A 146 14.53 1.20 -15.60
CA SER A 146 15.86 0.57 -15.65
C SER A 146 17.00 1.60 -15.62
N LYS A 147 16.74 2.84 -16.05
CA LYS A 147 17.73 3.92 -16.11
C LYS A 147 17.89 4.70 -14.81
N HIS A 148 16.91 4.60 -13.91
CA HIS A 148 16.86 5.45 -12.71
C HIS A 148 18.08 5.26 -11.83
N LEU A 149 18.35 4.01 -11.42
CA LEU A 149 19.50 3.72 -10.59
C LEU A 149 20.79 3.90 -11.40
N PHE A 150 20.86 3.24 -12.56
CA PHE A 150 22.02 3.28 -13.45
C PHE A 150 21.57 3.69 -14.87
N PRO A 151 22.08 4.79 -15.44
CA PRO A 151 23.13 5.67 -14.91
C PRO A 151 22.62 6.83 -14.05
N MET A 152 21.33 7.17 -14.07
CA MET A 152 20.88 8.54 -13.75
C MET A 152 21.20 8.98 -12.32
N LEU A 153 20.91 8.15 -11.32
CA LEU A 153 21.26 8.45 -9.93
C LEU A 153 22.73 8.15 -9.63
N ASP A 154 23.27 7.04 -10.13
CA ASP A 154 24.66 6.64 -9.89
C ASP A 154 25.67 7.70 -10.39
N GLU A 155 25.43 8.23 -11.58
CA GLU A 155 26.23 9.30 -12.19
C GLU A 155 25.92 10.69 -11.62
N LYS A 156 24.94 10.80 -10.72
CA LYS A 156 24.53 12.05 -10.03
C LYS A 156 23.88 13.06 -10.98
N GLN A 157 23.15 12.58 -11.98
CA GLN A 157 22.30 13.43 -12.83
C GLN A 157 21.11 13.97 -12.02
N PHE A 158 20.70 13.24 -10.98
CA PHE A 158 19.69 13.59 -10.00
C PHE A 158 20.22 13.35 -8.58
N ASP A 159 19.74 14.13 -7.61
CA ASP A 159 20.19 14.05 -6.22
C ASP A 159 19.56 12.85 -5.49
N MET A 160 18.29 12.55 -5.78
CA MET A 160 17.52 11.49 -5.13
C MET A 160 16.50 10.89 -6.09
N GLY A 161 16.10 9.62 -5.90
CA GLY A 161 14.98 9.03 -6.64
C GLY A 161 14.09 8.12 -5.81
N PHE A 162 12.86 7.90 -6.26
CA PHE A 162 11.82 7.22 -5.47
C PHE A 162 10.63 6.71 -6.32
N PRO A 163 9.78 5.82 -5.75
CA PRO A 163 10.11 4.88 -4.70
C PRO A 163 10.95 3.70 -5.23
N TRP A 164 11.82 3.17 -4.38
CA TRP A 164 12.50 1.90 -4.65
C TRP A 164 12.46 0.97 -3.45
N LEU A 165 12.40 -0.32 -3.73
CA LEU A 165 12.61 -1.36 -2.74
C LEU A 165 14.08 -1.43 -2.36
N LYS A 166 14.33 -1.50 -1.05
CA LYS A 166 15.67 -1.74 -0.51
C LYS A 166 15.93 -3.25 -0.46
N PRO A 167 16.95 -3.78 -1.14
CA PRO A 167 17.35 -5.18 -0.97
C PRO A 167 17.85 -5.45 0.46
N ASP A 168 17.89 -6.73 0.84
CA ASP A 168 18.51 -7.15 2.08
C ASP A 168 20.04 -7.01 2.00
N CYS A 169 20.53 -5.80 2.29
CA CYS A 169 21.95 -5.47 2.27
C CYS A 169 22.74 -6.13 3.41
N ALA A 170 22.08 -6.69 4.42
CA ALA A 170 22.76 -7.46 5.46
C ALA A 170 23.05 -8.88 4.96
N ALA A 171 22.08 -9.52 4.29
CA ALA A 171 22.25 -10.85 3.72
C ALA A 171 23.05 -10.86 2.41
N ASN A 172 22.91 -9.82 1.57
CA ASN A 172 23.63 -9.69 0.30
C ASN A 172 24.31 -8.30 0.18
N PRO A 173 25.40 -8.06 0.93
CA PRO A 173 26.08 -6.76 0.92
C PRO A 173 26.72 -6.40 -0.44
N THR A 174 26.90 -7.39 -1.32
CA THR A 174 27.46 -7.22 -2.66
C THR A 174 26.43 -6.87 -3.74
N ASP A 175 25.13 -6.84 -3.41
CA ASP A 175 24.10 -6.32 -4.32
C ASP A 175 24.48 -4.90 -4.77
N GLU A 176 24.46 -4.63 -6.06
CA GLU A 176 24.92 -3.36 -6.62
C GLU A 176 24.18 -2.16 -6.03
N ARG A 177 22.91 -2.34 -5.63
CA ARG A 177 22.14 -1.27 -5.01
C ARG A 177 22.62 -1.00 -3.58
N CYS A 178 22.97 -2.06 -2.84
CA CYS A 178 23.57 -1.94 -1.51
C CYS A 178 24.94 -1.27 -1.56
N VAL A 179 25.75 -1.59 -2.56
CA VAL A 179 27.09 -1.02 -2.72
C VAL A 179 27.01 0.45 -3.11
N ASN A 180 26.15 0.82 -4.06
CA ASN A 180 26.19 2.13 -4.69
C ASN A 180 25.21 3.16 -4.13
N PHE A 181 24.20 2.77 -3.33
CA PHE A 181 23.19 3.71 -2.85
C PHE A 181 22.96 3.69 -1.34
N HIS A 182 22.57 4.85 -0.83
CA HIS A 182 21.88 5.02 0.44
C HIS A 182 20.38 4.87 0.22
N PHE A 183 19.69 4.34 1.23
CA PHE A 183 18.24 4.25 1.28
C PHE A 183 17.75 5.02 2.50
N SER A 184 16.71 5.84 2.34
CA SER A 184 16.03 6.52 3.44
C SER A 184 15.42 5.52 4.42
N GLU A 185 14.90 6.00 5.54
CA GLU A 185 13.84 5.28 6.24
C GLU A 185 12.66 5.03 5.27
N PRO A 186 11.89 3.94 5.43
CA PRO A 186 10.79 3.67 4.52
C PRO A 186 9.76 4.80 4.58
N LEU A 187 9.47 5.37 3.42
CA LEU A 187 8.37 6.33 3.21
C LEU A 187 7.05 5.67 3.61
N MET A 188 6.88 4.43 3.16
CA MET A 188 5.80 3.54 3.56
C MET A 188 6.21 2.09 3.35
N THR A 189 5.42 1.18 3.91
CA THR A 189 5.64 -0.27 3.79
C THR A 189 4.49 -0.87 3.00
N ILE A 190 4.78 -1.71 2.01
CA ILE A 190 3.76 -2.41 1.23
C ILE A 190 3.62 -3.85 1.73
N PRO A 191 2.40 -4.31 2.06
CA PRO A 191 2.19 -5.70 2.43
C PRO A 191 2.20 -6.60 1.18
N ILE A 192 2.96 -7.69 1.25
CA ILE A 192 2.98 -8.75 0.24
C ILE A 192 1.99 -9.82 0.69
N MET A 193 0.95 -10.02 -0.09
CA MET A 193 -0.17 -10.90 0.24
C MET A 193 -0.04 -12.21 -0.54
N VAL A 194 -0.59 -13.28 0.04
CA VAL A 194 -0.89 -14.51 -0.70
C VAL A 194 -2.36 -14.47 -1.07
N PHE A 195 -2.64 -14.50 -2.36
CA PHE A 195 -3.99 -14.57 -2.91
C PHE A 195 -4.32 -16.03 -3.24
N VAL A 196 -5.47 -16.50 -2.79
CA VAL A 196 -5.94 -17.88 -2.95
C VAL A 196 -7.36 -17.89 -3.48
N ARG A 197 -7.80 -19.00 -4.08
CA ARG A 197 -9.22 -19.15 -4.43
C ARG A 197 -10.08 -19.08 -3.15
N ALA A 198 -11.25 -18.46 -3.23
CA ALA A 198 -12.16 -18.31 -2.11
C ALA A 198 -12.66 -19.67 -1.54
N ASP A 199 -12.67 -20.71 -2.36
CA ASP A 199 -13.04 -22.09 -1.99
C ASP A 199 -11.83 -22.98 -1.65
N ALA A 200 -10.62 -22.40 -1.52
CA ALA A 200 -9.43 -23.16 -1.12
C ALA A 200 -9.39 -23.37 0.40
N ALA A 201 -9.07 -24.59 0.84
CA ALA A 201 -8.71 -24.88 2.23
C ALA A 201 -7.25 -24.49 2.49
N PHE A 202 -6.96 -23.18 2.42
CA PHE A 202 -5.62 -22.64 2.61
C PHE A 202 -5.67 -21.49 3.63
N ALA A 203 -5.11 -21.73 4.82
CA ALA A 203 -4.83 -20.71 5.82
C ALA A 203 -3.32 -20.43 5.88
N PHE A 204 -2.96 -19.24 6.33
CA PHE A 204 -1.57 -18.84 6.55
C PHE A 204 -1.46 -18.13 7.89
N ASP A 205 -1.45 -18.90 8.96
CA ASP A 205 -1.34 -18.39 10.32
C ASP A 205 0.11 -18.37 10.78
N SER A 206 0.97 -19.18 10.15
CA SER A 206 2.39 -19.33 10.42
C SER A 206 3.21 -19.63 9.17
N ASP A 207 4.52 -19.37 9.23
CA ASP A 207 5.46 -19.71 8.17
C ASP A 207 5.49 -21.22 7.83
N ALA A 208 5.04 -22.09 8.74
CA ALA A 208 4.93 -23.53 8.50
C ALA A 208 3.82 -23.89 7.50
N ASP A 209 2.79 -23.06 7.37
CA ASP A 209 1.65 -23.31 6.49
C ASP A 209 1.98 -23.10 5.00
N MET A 210 3.12 -22.44 4.69
CA MET A 210 3.66 -22.32 3.34
C MET A 210 4.45 -23.56 2.88
N LEU A 211 4.83 -24.45 3.80
CA LEU A 211 5.69 -25.57 3.46
C LEU A 211 4.97 -26.55 2.51
N GLY A 212 5.64 -26.92 1.43
CA GLY A 212 5.12 -27.78 0.37
C GLY A 212 4.16 -27.09 -0.61
N LYS A 213 3.84 -25.81 -0.41
CA LYS A 213 2.94 -25.05 -1.29
C LYS A 213 3.64 -24.63 -2.58
N THR A 214 2.83 -24.41 -3.61
CA THR A 214 3.27 -23.85 -4.89
C THR A 214 2.73 -22.43 -5.03
N LEU A 215 3.63 -21.45 -5.02
CA LEU A 215 3.28 -20.05 -5.22
C LEU A 215 3.59 -19.60 -6.64
N CYS A 216 2.78 -18.70 -7.19
CA CYS A 216 3.12 -17.98 -8.42
C CYS A 216 3.55 -16.54 -8.12
N ARG A 217 4.60 -16.07 -8.80
CA ARG A 217 4.99 -14.67 -8.86
C ARG A 217 5.48 -14.33 -10.28
N PRO A 218 5.21 -13.14 -10.83
CA PRO A 218 5.67 -12.82 -12.18
C PRO A 218 7.20 -12.86 -12.30
N GLU A 219 7.69 -13.16 -13.49
CA GLU A 219 9.10 -13.09 -13.83
C GLU A 219 9.64 -11.65 -13.65
N GLY A 220 10.90 -11.52 -13.22
CA GLY A 220 11.54 -10.23 -12.97
C GLY A 220 11.17 -9.57 -11.63
N TYR A 221 10.21 -10.11 -10.88
CA TYR A 221 9.94 -9.66 -9.52
C TYR A 221 10.95 -10.24 -8.54
N TYR A 222 11.22 -9.51 -7.46
CA TYR A 222 12.13 -9.98 -6.40
C TYR A 222 11.58 -11.23 -5.71
N THR A 223 12.49 -11.99 -5.11
CA THR A 223 12.21 -13.24 -4.39
C THR A 223 12.90 -13.31 -3.03
N HIS A 224 13.59 -12.23 -2.62
CA HIS A 224 14.37 -12.22 -1.38
C HIS A 224 13.51 -12.42 -0.12
N ASP A 225 12.24 -12.01 -0.17
CA ASP A 225 11.25 -12.21 0.88
C ASP A 225 10.90 -13.68 1.14
N LEU A 226 11.11 -14.54 0.14
CA LEU A 226 10.93 -15.99 0.22
C LEU A 226 12.23 -16.74 0.58
N ASP A 227 13.38 -16.06 0.56
CA ASP A 227 14.69 -16.71 0.70
C ASP A 227 15.69 -15.94 1.58
N ARG A 228 15.18 -15.10 2.49
CA ARG A 228 15.98 -14.40 3.51
C ARG A 228 16.54 -15.34 4.57
N GLY A 229 17.45 -14.84 5.41
CA GLY A 229 18.20 -15.68 6.36
C GLY A 229 17.33 -16.50 7.33
N ASP A 230 16.25 -15.91 7.84
CA ASP A 230 15.25 -16.54 8.70
C ASP A 230 14.23 -17.40 7.92
N ARG A 231 14.05 -17.12 6.62
CA ARG A 231 13.04 -17.74 5.76
C ARG A 231 13.69 -18.20 4.45
N ARG A 232 14.28 -19.40 4.49
CA ARG A 232 15.09 -19.99 3.42
C ARG A 232 14.27 -20.91 2.52
N TRP A 233 13.08 -20.47 2.11
CA TRP A 233 12.12 -21.39 1.51
C TRP A 233 12.53 -21.87 0.11
N LEU A 234 13.16 -21.01 -0.67
CA LEU A 234 13.57 -21.35 -2.04
C LEU A 234 14.84 -22.20 -2.04
N ARG A 235 15.89 -21.78 -1.34
CA ARG A 235 17.18 -22.48 -1.34
C ARG A 235 17.13 -23.85 -0.66
N GLU A 236 16.21 -24.05 0.29
CA GLU A 236 16.01 -25.34 0.97
C GLU A 236 14.88 -26.17 0.33
N GLY A 237 14.26 -25.71 -0.77
CA GLY A 237 13.19 -26.45 -1.46
C GLY A 237 11.94 -26.68 -0.60
N LYS A 238 11.65 -25.76 0.32
CA LYS A 238 10.52 -25.85 1.24
C LYS A 238 9.19 -25.43 0.62
N LEU A 239 9.23 -24.69 -0.49
CA LEU A 239 8.07 -24.39 -1.33
C LEU A 239 8.50 -24.36 -2.80
N THR A 240 7.54 -24.43 -3.70
CA THR A 240 7.79 -24.30 -5.15
C THR A 240 7.37 -22.91 -5.61
N LEU A 241 8.27 -22.19 -6.30
CA LEU A 241 7.94 -20.92 -6.95
C LEU A 241 7.79 -21.14 -8.45
N VAL A 242 6.59 -20.87 -8.96
CA VAL A 242 6.28 -20.80 -10.39
C VAL A 242 6.39 -19.34 -10.83
N GLN A 243 7.09 -19.11 -11.95
CA GLN A 243 7.15 -17.79 -12.56
C GLN A 243 6.35 -17.75 -13.87
N ALA A 244 5.55 -16.70 -14.03
CA ALA A 244 4.73 -16.44 -15.20
C ALA A 244 5.04 -15.05 -15.78
N ALA A 245 4.60 -14.79 -17.01
CA ALA A 245 4.95 -13.55 -17.72
C ALA A 245 4.43 -12.27 -17.03
N ASP A 246 3.26 -12.33 -16.40
CA ASP A 246 2.59 -11.17 -15.81
C ASP A 246 1.67 -11.58 -14.64
N PRO A 247 1.19 -10.62 -13.82
CA PRO A 247 0.28 -10.90 -12.70
C PRO A 247 -0.98 -11.69 -13.11
N GLY A 248 -1.61 -11.33 -14.23
CA GLY A 248 -2.83 -11.99 -14.72
C GLY A 248 -2.57 -13.45 -15.07
N ALA A 249 -1.41 -13.76 -15.65
CA ALA A 249 -0.98 -15.13 -15.94
C ALA A 249 -0.86 -15.98 -14.66
N CYS A 250 -0.37 -15.39 -13.56
CA CYS A 250 -0.35 -16.07 -12.27
C CYS A 250 -1.76 -16.36 -11.73
N PHE A 251 -2.69 -15.41 -11.84
CA PHE A 251 -4.08 -15.63 -11.41
C PHE A 251 -4.81 -16.66 -12.29
N ARG A 252 -4.56 -16.69 -13.60
CA ARG A 252 -5.09 -17.75 -14.48
C ARG A 252 -4.60 -19.14 -14.05
N LYS A 253 -3.32 -19.26 -13.67
CA LYS A 253 -2.75 -20.51 -13.11
C LYS A 253 -3.40 -20.90 -11.78
N LEU A 254 -3.68 -19.92 -10.91
CA LEU A 254 -4.40 -20.16 -9.65
C LEU A 254 -5.81 -20.70 -9.91
N MET A 255 -6.55 -20.11 -10.85
CA MET A 255 -7.89 -20.57 -11.21
C MET A 255 -7.88 -21.94 -11.88
N ALA A 256 -6.82 -22.26 -12.65
CA ALA A 256 -6.57 -23.57 -13.22
C ALA A 256 -6.10 -24.62 -12.19
N ARG A 257 -5.90 -24.24 -10.91
CA ARG A 257 -5.39 -25.09 -9.83
C ARG A 257 -3.99 -25.65 -10.09
N GLU A 258 -3.19 -24.93 -10.87
CA GLU A 258 -1.77 -25.26 -11.12
C GLU A 258 -0.86 -24.79 -9.99
N VAL A 259 -1.31 -23.80 -9.21
CA VAL A 259 -0.61 -23.23 -8.06
C VAL A 259 -1.58 -23.09 -6.89
N ASP A 260 -1.06 -23.12 -5.66
CA ASP A 260 -1.86 -22.98 -4.44
C ASP A 260 -2.16 -21.52 -4.10
N GLY A 261 -1.29 -20.59 -4.51
CA GLY A 261 -1.46 -19.16 -4.25
C GLY A 261 -0.65 -18.27 -5.19
N VAL A 262 -1.04 -17.01 -5.29
CA VAL A 262 -0.31 -15.95 -6.01
C VAL A 262 0.26 -14.98 -4.98
N SER A 263 1.56 -14.70 -5.03
CA SER A 263 2.20 -13.78 -4.08
C SER A 263 2.56 -12.45 -4.75
N LEU A 264 1.89 -11.38 -4.34
CA LEU A 264 2.03 -10.04 -4.91
C LEU A 264 1.85 -8.98 -3.81
N ASN A 265 2.33 -7.77 -4.04
CA ASN A 265 1.92 -6.65 -3.19
C ASN A 265 0.39 -6.46 -3.28
N LEU A 266 -0.23 -6.05 -2.16
CA LEU A 266 -1.68 -5.93 -2.03
C LEU A 266 -2.33 -5.14 -3.17
N PHE A 267 -1.75 -3.97 -3.49
CA PHE A 267 -2.34 -3.03 -4.46
C PHE A 267 -2.34 -3.60 -5.88
N LEU A 268 -1.21 -4.17 -6.30
CA LEU A 268 -1.10 -4.84 -7.58
C LEU A 268 -2.03 -6.06 -7.67
N GLY A 269 -2.09 -6.87 -6.63
CA GLY A 269 -2.99 -8.01 -6.59
C GLY A 269 -4.45 -7.59 -6.72
N ALA A 270 -4.90 -6.61 -5.93
CA ALA A 270 -6.27 -6.09 -5.97
C ALA A 270 -6.65 -5.50 -7.35
N ASN A 271 -5.78 -4.68 -7.96
CA ASN A 271 -5.97 -4.19 -9.33
C ASN A 271 -6.09 -5.34 -10.34
N THR A 272 -5.22 -6.34 -10.22
CA THR A 272 -5.23 -7.50 -11.14
C THR A 272 -6.52 -8.31 -11.00
N LEU A 273 -7.05 -8.48 -9.78
CA LEU A 273 -8.31 -9.19 -9.56
C LEU A 273 -9.49 -8.51 -10.27
N ILE A 274 -9.53 -7.17 -10.28
CA ILE A 274 -10.55 -6.44 -11.02
C ILE A 274 -10.35 -6.62 -12.53
N ALA A 275 -9.13 -6.42 -13.02
CA ALA A 275 -8.81 -6.54 -14.44
C ALA A 275 -9.12 -7.94 -15.02
N GLU A 276 -8.92 -9.00 -14.24
CA GLU A 276 -9.20 -10.39 -14.63
C GLU A 276 -10.64 -10.85 -14.28
N GLY A 277 -11.46 -10.01 -13.62
CA GLY A 277 -12.84 -10.36 -13.23
C GLY A 277 -12.93 -11.43 -12.13
N LEU A 278 -11.96 -11.46 -11.20
CA LEU A 278 -11.79 -12.50 -10.19
C LEU A 278 -12.12 -12.07 -8.75
N ARG A 279 -12.68 -10.86 -8.56
CA ARG A 279 -12.92 -10.24 -7.24
C ARG A 279 -13.62 -11.17 -6.23
N ASP A 280 -14.65 -11.90 -6.65
CA ASP A 280 -15.46 -12.76 -5.78
C ASP A 280 -14.97 -14.22 -5.74
N GLN A 281 -13.92 -14.54 -6.50
CA GLN A 281 -13.39 -15.90 -6.65
C GLN A 281 -12.03 -16.07 -5.98
N VAL A 282 -11.33 -14.96 -5.72
CA VAL A 282 -9.98 -14.96 -5.17
C VAL A 282 -9.90 -13.95 -4.02
N ILE A 283 -9.38 -14.40 -2.89
CA ILE A 283 -9.25 -13.60 -1.67
C ILE A 283 -7.78 -13.54 -1.23
N PRO A 284 -7.32 -12.40 -0.68
CA PRO A 284 -6.05 -12.36 0.03
C PRO A 284 -6.18 -13.06 1.39
N LEU A 285 -5.17 -13.84 1.78
CA LEU A 285 -5.05 -14.36 3.14
C LEU A 285 -4.78 -13.21 4.12
N GLU A 286 -5.30 -13.32 5.34
CA GLU A 286 -5.33 -12.19 6.28
C GLU A 286 -3.95 -11.81 6.85
N ARG A 287 -3.00 -12.75 6.86
CA ARG A 287 -1.60 -12.51 7.23
C ARG A 287 -0.78 -12.19 5.98
N PRO A 288 -0.17 -11.00 5.87
CA PRO A 288 0.84 -10.73 4.86
C PRO A 288 2.01 -11.71 4.97
N LEU A 289 2.49 -12.16 3.81
CA LEU A 289 3.69 -12.98 3.67
C LEU A 289 4.92 -12.21 4.14
N SER A 290 5.09 -10.99 3.65
CA SER A 290 6.15 -10.07 4.06
C SER A 290 5.68 -8.63 3.95
N GLU A 291 6.55 -7.74 4.38
CA GLU A 291 6.37 -6.30 4.38
C GLU A 291 7.61 -5.68 3.73
N GLU A 292 7.42 -4.88 2.70
CA GLU A 292 8.53 -4.32 1.93
C GLU A 292 8.52 -2.80 1.97
N GLY A 293 9.64 -2.19 2.32
CA GLY A 293 9.76 -0.73 2.41
C GLY A 293 9.94 -0.06 1.05
N LEU A 294 9.20 1.01 0.80
CA LEU A 294 9.46 1.93 -0.31
C LEU A 294 10.32 3.10 0.20
N HIS A 295 11.45 3.33 -0.47
CA HIS A 295 12.48 4.27 -0.01
C HIS A 295 12.80 5.33 -1.05
N VAL A 296 13.34 6.45 -0.58
CA VAL A 296 14.15 7.36 -1.37
C VAL A 296 15.58 6.79 -1.47
N VAL A 297 16.14 6.82 -2.67
CA VAL A 297 17.46 6.28 -3.01
C VAL A 297 18.38 7.40 -3.43
N ILE A 298 19.63 7.35 -2.94
CA ILE A 298 20.60 8.44 -3.07
C ILE A 298 21.96 7.82 -3.38
N SER A 299 22.64 8.28 -4.42
CA SER A 299 23.96 7.74 -4.76
C SER A 299 24.96 7.98 -3.62
N LYS A 300 25.69 6.94 -3.22
CA LYS A 300 26.82 7.03 -2.28
C LYS A 300 27.98 7.84 -2.84
N ARG A 301 28.04 8.01 -4.17
CA ARG A 301 29.04 8.85 -4.85
C ARG A 301 28.64 10.33 -4.84
N HIS A 302 27.40 10.64 -4.45
CA HIS A 302 26.90 12.00 -4.35
C HIS A 302 27.58 12.74 -3.19
N TRP A 303 28.24 13.87 -3.47
CA TRP A 303 28.99 14.62 -2.46
C TRP A 303 28.10 15.19 -1.33
N ARG A 304 26.81 15.41 -1.59
CA ARG A 304 25.78 15.73 -0.58
C ARG A 304 24.94 14.53 -0.12
N GLY A 305 25.29 13.30 -0.50
CA GLY A 305 24.40 12.13 -0.35
C GLY A 305 23.91 11.89 1.09
N THR A 306 24.82 11.95 2.07
CA THR A 306 24.47 11.83 3.50
C THR A 306 23.63 13.01 4.01
N SER A 307 23.86 14.22 3.49
CA SER A 307 23.05 15.40 3.81
C SER A 307 21.63 15.29 3.25
N HIS A 308 21.46 14.78 2.02
CA HIS A 308 20.14 14.51 1.45
C HIS A 308 19.41 13.41 2.23
N LEU A 309 20.12 12.34 2.60
CA LEU A 309 19.58 11.27 3.44
C LEU A 309 19.08 11.80 4.79
N TYR A 310 19.87 12.64 5.45
CA TYR A 310 19.46 13.30 6.69
C TYR A 310 18.21 14.16 6.47
N ARG A 311 18.19 14.99 5.41
CA ARG A 311 17.06 15.88 5.11
C ARG A 311 15.76 15.12 4.95
N ILE A 312 15.74 14.08 4.12
CA ILE A 312 14.51 13.31 3.88
C ILE A 312 14.05 12.56 5.13
N ASN A 313 14.98 11.95 5.89
CA ASN A 313 14.64 11.22 7.10
C ASN A 313 14.14 12.15 8.22
N ALA A 314 14.76 13.33 8.39
CA ALA A 314 14.31 14.32 9.36
C ALA A 314 12.91 14.86 9.02
N GLY A 315 12.69 15.15 7.74
CA GLY A 315 11.39 15.57 7.22
C GLY A 315 10.30 14.51 7.40
N LEU A 316 10.60 13.26 7.05
CA LEU A 316 9.67 12.14 7.23
C LEU A 316 9.34 11.89 8.71
N LYS A 317 10.31 12.04 9.61
CA LYS A 317 10.09 11.95 11.05
C LYS A 317 9.14 13.06 11.54
N ALA A 318 9.37 14.30 11.12
CA ALA A 318 8.49 15.42 11.45
C ALA A 318 7.08 15.21 10.91
N LEU A 319 6.96 14.73 9.66
CA LEU A 319 5.68 14.44 9.01
C LEU A 319 4.83 13.41 9.76
N LYS A 320 5.48 12.36 10.32
CA LYS A 320 4.80 11.34 11.13
C LYS A 320 4.33 11.86 12.49
N VAL A 321 5.01 12.86 13.06
CA VAL A 321 4.65 13.46 14.36
C VAL A 321 3.48 14.45 14.21
N ASP A 322 3.42 15.17 13.09
CA ASP A 322 2.39 16.18 12.81
C ASP A 322 1.02 15.58 12.41
N GLY A 323 0.94 14.25 12.20
CA GLY A 323 -0.30 13.56 11.80
C GLY A 323 -0.62 13.65 10.30
N ARG A 324 -0.01 14.60 9.58
CA ARG A 324 -0.20 14.80 8.14
C ARG A 324 0.24 13.58 7.30
N PHE A 325 1.17 12.77 7.80
CA PHE A 325 1.50 11.47 7.21
C PHE A 325 0.25 10.57 7.08
N GLN A 326 -0.50 10.43 8.17
CA GLN A 326 -1.67 9.57 8.24
C GLN A 326 -2.80 10.12 7.35
N ASP A 327 -2.96 11.45 7.28
CA ASP A 327 -3.92 12.09 6.39
C ASP A 327 -3.64 11.76 4.91
N ILE A 328 -2.38 11.92 4.48
CA ILE A 328 -1.97 11.60 3.10
C ILE A 328 -2.23 10.12 2.81
N VAL A 329 -1.76 9.22 3.67
CA VAL A 329 -1.91 7.78 3.47
C VAL A 329 -3.39 7.38 3.43
N SER A 330 -4.19 7.82 4.42
CA SER A 330 -5.62 7.50 4.50
C SER A 330 -6.36 7.95 3.25
N ARG A 331 -6.14 9.19 2.79
CA ARG A 331 -6.79 9.71 1.58
C ARG A 331 -6.44 8.91 0.33
N HIS A 332 -5.17 8.57 0.13
CA HIS A 332 -4.75 7.81 -1.04
C HIS A 332 -5.27 6.37 -1.02
N LEU A 333 -5.36 5.75 0.16
CA LEU A 333 -6.00 4.45 0.30
C LEU A 333 -7.49 4.50 -0.03
N GLU A 334 -8.20 5.54 0.44
CA GLU A 334 -9.60 5.74 0.10
C GLU A 334 -9.81 5.91 -1.40
N LEU A 335 -9.00 6.74 -2.05
CA LEU A 335 -9.05 6.92 -3.50
C LEU A 335 -8.79 5.61 -4.24
N PHE A 336 -7.82 4.82 -3.78
CA PHE A 336 -7.51 3.51 -4.36
C PHE A 336 -8.68 2.53 -4.20
N TRP A 337 -9.22 2.36 -2.99
CA TRP A 337 -10.30 1.40 -2.76
C TRP A 337 -11.61 1.81 -3.44
N ALA A 338 -11.89 3.11 -3.53
CA ALA A 338 -13.05 3.63 -4.25
C ALA A 338 -12.99 3.37 -5.76
N GLN A 339 -11.79 3.32 -6.36
CA GLN A 339 -11.62 2.99 -7.78
C GLN A 339 -11.85 1.51 -8.09
N LEU A 340 -11.75 0.65 -7.08
CA LEU A 340 -11.93 -0.78 -7.26
C LEU A 340 -13.40 -1.22 -7.12
N GLN A 341 -14.25 -0.43 -6.46
CA GLN A 341 -15.68 -0.72 -6.25
C GLN A 341 -16.50 -0.62 -7.54
#